data_AF-A0A850GJY6-F1
#
_entry.id   AF-A0A850GJY6-F1
#
_cell.length_a   1.000
_cell.length_b   1.000
_cell.length_c   1.000
_cell.angle_alpha   90.00
_cell.angle_beta   90.00
_cell.angle_gamma   90.00
#
_symmetry.space_group_name_H-M   'P 1'
#
loop_
_entity.id
_entity.type
_entity.pdbx_description
1 polymer ?
#
loop_
_entity_poly.entity_id
_entity_poly.type
_entity_poly.pdbx_seq_one_letter_code
_entity_poly.pdbx_strand_id
1 'polypeptide(L)'
;MRLPLRHPPPSAPSPRQRCEHLALLAEAARGLPLGPAARALSGARGRGRHGNALQWHLGLEPHDSVPEPDWEGRIEIKLISVWQLADGRLGCDRIKVCEVGVDPWHKLSNVLFVFADRLTRVVLGHRFFHLGAASLDALARSWTLDPHFGRPDLMVESREGPEGMSPAYYLSRRWLSQEGLLPTEPVRFGYRFDANWWRSVRAEFAGRDPLLTLARVDHGEQAPCPRCRGTLRADLSRVFEVGWAPATHAMPLGERCALRGHALIDPRRLPEPAACSDEEQFLAVEGALPEHRIWRLADRVREPEDHGH
;
A
#
# COMPACT_ATOMS: atom_id res chain seq x y z
N MET A 1 6.56 35.70 1.83
CA MET A 1 6.10 34.74 2.87
C MET A 1 7.08 33.57 2.81
N ARG A 2 7.97 33.41 3.81
CA ARG A 2 8.96 32.32 3.80
C ARG A 2 8.20 31.00 3.90
N LEU A 3 8.30 30.14 2.88
CA LEU A 3 7.82 28.76 2.94
C LEU A 3 8.33 28.13 4.25
N PRO A 4 7.52 27.35 4.99
CA PRO A 4 7.95 26.75 6.25
C PRO A 4 9.27 26.02 6.04
N LEU A 5 10.19 26.18 7.00
CA LEU A 5 11.55 25.64 7.04
C LEU A 5 11.61 24.27 6.39
N ARG A 6 11.93 24.26 5.10
CA ARG A 6 12.23 23.00 4.44
C ARG A 6 13.64 22.59 4.95
N HIS A 7 14.05 21.34 4.80
CA HIS A 7 15.42 20.87 5.10
C HIS A 7 16.32 20.98 3.87
N PRO A 8 17.43 21.76 3.87
CA PRO A 8 18.26 21.92 2.68
C PRO A 8 18.80 20.55 2.21
N PRO A 9 18.92 20.33 0.88
CA PRO A 9 19.51 19.10 0.37
C PRO A 9 20.95 18.92 0.87
N PRO A 10 21.39 17.69 1.16
CA PRO A 10 22.77 17.42 1.53
C PRO A 10 23.71 17.72 0.36
N SER A 11 24.96 18.06 0.68
CA SER A 11 26.00 18.33 -0.33
C SER A 11 26.52 17.07 -1.02
N ALA A 12 26.29 15.89 -0.46
CA ALA A 12 26.70 14.61 -0.99
C ALA A 12 25.64 13.53 -0.73
N PRO A 13 25.52 12.51 -1.58
CA PRO A 13 24.64 11.38 -1.34
C PRO A 13 25.14 10.53 -0.17
N SER A 14 24.21 9.97 0.61
CA SER A 14 24.52 8.99 1.64
C SER A 14 25.10 7.69 1.04
N PRO A 15 25.89 6.91 1.78
CA PRO A 15 26.32 5.60 1.32
C PRO A 15 25.12 4.67 1.13
N ARG A 16 25.21 3.79 0.13
CA ARG A 16 24.22 2.75 -0.11
C ARG A 16 24.25 1.74 1.03
N GLN A 17 23.10 1.49 1.62
CA GLN A 17 22.90 0.49 2.68
C GLN A 17 22.10 -0.68 2.11
N ARG A 18 22.40 -1.89 2.58
CA ARG A 18 21.66 -3.11 2.26
C ARG A 18 21.55 -3.96 3.52
N CYS A 19 20.57 -4.86 3.51
CA CYS A 19 20.40 -5.89 4.51
C CYS A 19 19.80 -7.11 3.81
N GLU A 20 20.49 -8.25 3.88
CA GLU A 20 20.05 -9.51 3.27
C GLU A 20 18.78 -10.02 3.92
N HIS A 21 18.68 -9.96 5.25
CA HIS A 21 17.48 -10.36 5.98
C HIS A 21 16.25 -9.54 5.54
N LEU A 22 16.38 -8.21 5.46
CA LEU A 22 15.29 -7.35 4.98
C LEU A 22 14.91 -7.66 3.52
N ALA A 23 15.87 -8.02 2.66
CA ALA A 23 15.59 -8.42 1.29
C ALA A 23 14.82 -9.75 1.21
N LEU A 24 15.18 -10.74 2.05
CA LEU A 24 14.45 -12.01 2.16
C LEU A 24 13.01 -11.79 2.63
N LEU A 25 12.82 -10.96 3.66
CA LEU A 25 11.50 -10.59 4.16
C LEU A 25 10.68 -9.86 3.08
N ALA A 26 11.29 -8.93 2.33
CA ALA A 26 10.62 -8.18 1.29
C ALA A 26 10.19 -9.06 0.09
N GLU A 27 10.99 -10.06 -0.28
CA GLU A 27 10.62 -11.05 -1.29
C GLU A 27 9.48 -11.95 -0.79
N ALA A 28 9.60 -12.47 0.43
CA ALA A 28 8.59 -13.32 1.05
C ALA A 28 7.26 -12.59 1.31
N ALA A 29 7.27 -11.25 1.33
CA ALA A 29 6.06 -10.44 1.45
C ALA A 29 5.18 -10.48 0.18
N ARG A 30 5.66 -10.97 -0.98
CA ARG A 30 4.81 -11.07 -2.18
C ARG A 30 3.58 -11.94 -1.91
N GLY A 31 2.41 -11.41 -2.27
CA GLY A 31 1.12 -12.05 -2.02
C GLY A 31 0.63 -12.00 -0.58
N LEU A 32 1.36 -11.32 0.32
CA LEU A 32 0.92 -11.11 1.70
C LEU A 32 -0.29 -10.15 1.75
N PRO A 33 -1.43 -10.58 2.30
CA PRO A 33 -2.59 -9.71 2.52
C PRO A 33 -2.40 -8.87 3.79
N LEU A 34 -2.28 -7.54 3.67
CA LEU A 34 -2.07 -6.67 4.83
C LEU A 34 -3.35 -6.40 5.65
N GLY A 35 -4.52 -6.73 5.09
CA GLY A 35 -5.84 -6.42 5.65
C GLY A 35 -6.09 -6.99 7.06
N PRO A 36 -5.84 -8.29 7.32
CA PRO A 36 -6.03 -8.87 8.65
C PRO A 36 -5.19 -8.20 9.74
N ALA A 37 -3.88 -8.09 9.56
CA ALA A 37 -2.98 -7.45 10.52
C ALA A 37 -3.34 -5.96 10.73
N ALA A 38 -3.67 -5.23 9.66
CA ALA A 38 -4.10 -3.84 9.78
C ALA A 38 -5.38 -3.65 10.63
N ARG A 39 -6.29 -4.64 10.64
CA ARG A 39 -7.49 -4.61 11.49
C ARG A 39 -7.16 -4.96 12.94
N ALA A 40 -6.29 -5.94 13.15
CA ALA A 40 -5.91 -6.41 14.48
C ALA A 40 -5.07 -5.37 15.26
N LEU A 41 -4.15 -4.69 14.59
CA LEU A 41 -3.18 -3.80 15.25
C LEU A 41 -3.72 -2.41 15.59
N SER A 42 -4.49 -1.80 14.68
CA SER A 42 -4.85 -0.37 14.79
C SER A 42 -6.35 -0.14 14.99
N GLY A 43 -7.13 -1.20 15.22
CA GLY A 43 -8.58 -1.14 15.04
C GLY A 43 -8.97 -0.73 13.62
N ALA A 44 -10.27 -0.60 13.33
CA ALA A 44 -10.74 -0.38 11.95
C ALA A 44 -10.34 0.99 11.33
N ARG A 45 -9.79 1.94 12.11
CA ARG A 45 -9.64 3.35 11.71
C ARG A 45 -8.26 3.90 12.11
N GLY A 46 -7.41 4.13 11.12
CA GLY A 46 -6.13 4.83 11.27
C GLY A 46 -5.49 5.11 9.90
N ARG A 47 -4.97 6.32 9.68
CA ARG A 47 -4.04 6.55 8.56
C ARG A 47 -2.78 5.72 8.81
N GLY A 48 -2.12 5.27 7.75
CA GLY A 48 -0.92 4.44 7.90
C GLY A 48 -1.16 2.99 8.34
N ARG A 49 -2.38 2.57 8.71
CA ARG A 49 -2.65 1.21 9.25
C ARG A 49 -2.05 0.03 8.46
N HIS A 50 -2.01 0.11 7.13
CA HIS A 50 -1.43 -0.96 6.31
C HIS A 50 0.10 -0.86 6.26
N GLY A 51 0.68 0.34 6.38
CA GLY A 51 2.13 0.51 6.58
C GLY A 51 2.56 -0.06 7.94
N ASN A 52 1.78 0.22 8.98
CA ASN A 52 1.96 -0.36 10.31
C ASN A 52 1.85 -1.89 10.29
N ALA A 53 0.88 -2.43 9.55
CA ALA A 53 0.76 -3.88 9.36
C ALA A 53 1.98 -4.47 8.64
N LEU A 54 2.50 -3.79 7.62
CA LEU A 54 3.74 -4.20 6.95
C LEU A 54 4.92 -4.20 7.92
N GLN A 55 5.14 -3.11 8.67
CA GLN A 55 6.20 -3.03 9.69
C GLN A 55 6.09 -4.17 10.71
N TRP A 56 4.89 -4.42 11.22
CA TRP A 56 4.64 -5.54 12.13
C TRP A 56 5.01 -6.87 11.50
N HIS A 57 4.58 -7.14 10.25
CA HIS A 57 4.95 -8.36 9.53
C HIS A 57 6.47 -8.51 9.40
N LEU A 58 7.20 -7.42 9.22
CA LEU A 58 8.66 -7.41 9.12
C LEU A 58 9.38 -7.51 10.48
N GLY A 59 8.65 -7.69 11.59
CA GLY A 59 9.27 -7.84 12.92
C GLY A 59 9.46 -6.53 13.69
N LEU A 60 8.98 -5.42 13.16
CA LEU A 60 9.12 -4.10 13.79
C LEU A 60 7.90 -3.76 14.65
N GLU A 61 8.12 -2.95 15.69
CA GLU A 61 7.03 -2.29 16.40
C GLU A 61 6.40 -1.22 15.48
N PRO A 62 5.06 -1.20 15.30
CA PRO A 62 4.42 -0.21 14.45
C PRO A 62 4.61 1.21 14.97
N HIS A 63 5.03 2.12 14.10
CA HIS A 63 5.21 3.51 14.45
C HIS A 63 4.96 4.42 13.24
N ASP A 64 4.68 5.69 13.51
CA ASP A 64 4.58 6.74 12.48
C ASP A 64 5.47 7.90 12.88
N SER A 65 6.16 8.46 11.88
CA SER A 65 6.83 9.76 12.00
C SER A 65 7.98 9.85 13.01
N VAL A 66 8.67 8.73 13.26
CA VAL A 66 9.95 8.74 13.99
C VAL A 66 11.07 9.31 13.12
N PRO A 67 12.08 10.01 13.69
CA PRO A 67 13.17 10.58 12.92
C PRO A 67 14.10 9.55 12.26
N GLU A 68 14.44 8.46 12.95
CA GLU A 68 15.35 7.44 12.41
C GLU A 68 14.66 6.55 11.35
N PRO A 69 15.37 6.08 10.31
CA PRO A 69 14.86 5.08 9.38
C PRO A 69 14.43 3.78 10.07
N ASP A 70 13.37 3.16 9.57
CA ASP A 70 12.68 2.05 10.23
C ASP A 70 13.57 0.84 10.56
N TRP A 71 14.35 0.35 9.58
CA TRP A 71 15.17 -0.85 9.73
C TRP A 71 16.57 -0.50 10.24
N GLU A 72 16.84 -0.85 11.50
CA GLU A 72 18.13 -0.68 12.17
C GLU A 72 18.68 0.76 12.09
N GLY A 73 17.80 1.77 11.97
CA GLY A 73 18.19 3.17 11.83
C GLY A 73 18.82 3.53 10.46
N ARG A 74 18.71 2.64 9.46
CA ARG A 74 19.48 2.76 8.19
C ARG A 74 18.64 2.69 6.91
N ILE A 75 17.53 1.96 6.90
CA ILE A 75 16.67 1.79 5.71
C ILE A 75 15.22 2.11 6.09
N GLU A 76 14.62 3.08 5.39
CA GLU A 76 13.22 3.43 5.57
C GLU A 76 12.30 2.44 4.84
N ILE A 77 11.14 2.10 5.39
CA ILE A 77 10.18 1.19 4.76
C ILE A 77 8.94 1.96 4.36
N LYS A 78 8.63 1.98 3.07
CA LYS A 78 7.53 2.76 2.51
C LYS A 78 6.55 1.88 1.75
N LEU A 79 5.33 1.75 2.28
CA LEU A 79 4.22 1.12 1.58
C LEU A 79 3.59 2.09 0.57
N ILE A 80 3.61 1.72 -0.71
CA ILE A 80 2.97 2.46 -1.80
C ILE A 80 1.73 1.70 -2.25
N SER A 81 0.60 2.42 -2.31
CA SER A 81 -0.61 1.89 -2.95
C SER A 81 -0.51 2.02 -4.46
N VAL A 82 -0.71 0.93 -5.19
CA VAL A 82 -0.67 0.89 -6.66
C VAL A 82 -1.94 0.31 -7.26
N TRP A 83 -2.25 0.65 -8.51
CA TRP A 83 -3.38 0.08 -9.25
C TRP A 83 -3.07 0.03 -10.74
N GLN A 84 -3.74 -0.85 -11.47
CA GLN A 84 -3.58 -0.96 -12.91
C GLN A 84 -4.28 0.20 -13.65
N LEU A 85 -3.59 0.81 -14.60
CA LEU A 85 -4.12 1.80 -15.53
C LEU A 85 -4.73 1.11 -16.77
N ALA A 86 -5.46 1.87 -17.58
CA ALA A 86 -6.09 1.34 -18.78
C ALA A 86 -5.09 0.77 -19.80
N ASP A 87 -3.88 1.34 -19.86
CA ASP A 87 -2.77 0.93 -20.73
C ASP A 87 -1.93 -0.22 -20.16
N GLY A 88 -2.37 -0.81 -19.04
CA GLY A 88 -1.69 -1.93 -18.38
C GLY A 88 -0.53 -1.53 -17.47
N ARG A 89 -0.10 -0.27 -17.41
CA ARG A 89 0.92 0.20 -16.45
C ARG A 89 0.35 0.34 -15.04
N LEU A 90 1.21 0.44 -14.03
CA LEU A 90 0.78 0.79 -12.66
C LEU A 90 0.73 2.31 -12.46
N GLY A 91 -0.36 2.78 -11.86
CA GLY A 91 -0.46 4.07 -11.21
C GLY A 91 -0.19 3.95 -9.71
N CYS A 92 0.17 5.05 -9.07
CA CYS A 92 0.34 5.12 -7.63
C CYS A 92 -0.11 6.48 -7.06
N ASP A 93 -0.36 6.48 -5.75
CA ASP A 93 -0.50 7.72 -4.99
C ASP A 93 0.87 8.39 -4.79
N ARG A 94 0.87 9.69 -4.52
CA ARG A 94 2.05 10.33 -3.89
C ARG A 94 2.30 9.71 -2.53
N ILE A 95 3.55 9.72 -2.06
CA ILE A 95 3.93 9.10 -0.80
C ILE A 95 4.40 10.12 0.23
N LYS A 96 3.88 10.02 1.47
CA LYS A 96 4.39 10.76 2.63
C LYS A 96 5.78 10.20 2.96
N VAL A 97 6.77 11.08 3.05
CA VAL A 97 8.13 10.76 3.49
C VAL A 97 8.19 10.84 5.00
N CYS A 98 8.00 12.04 5.56
CA CYS A 98 8.03 12.30 7.00
C CYS A 98 7.31 13.62 7.32
N GLU A 99 7.04 13.90 8.59
CA GLU A 99 6.59 15.22 9.04
C GLU A 99 7.67 16.28 8.79
N VAL A 100 7.28 17.57 8.71
CA VAL A 100 8.20 18.65 8.33
C VAL A 100 9.37 18.83 9.30
N GLY A 101 9.24 18.42 10.57
CA GLY A 101 10.28 18.49 11.59
C GLY A 101 11.34 17.38 11.51
N VAL A 102 11.17 16.42 10.60
CA VAL A 102 12.11 15.31 10.36
C VAL A 102 12.83 15.55 9.04
N ASP A 103 14.12 15.24 8.99
CA ASP A 103 14.95 15.36 7.79
C ASP A 103 14.50 14.36 6.70
N PRO A 104 13.89 14.81 5.59
CA PRO A 104 13.46 13.93 4.52
C PRO A 104 14.63 13.31 3.76
N TRP A 105 15.81 13.93 3.74
CA TRP A 105 16.97 13.42 3.00
C TRP A 105 17.57 12.21 3.69
N HIS A 106 17.64 12.26 5.02
CA HIS A 106 18.00 11.10 5.83
C HIS A 106 17.01 9.94 5.60
N LYS A 107 15.70 10.22 5.67
CA LYS A 107 14.64 9.22 5.40
C LYS A 107 14.66 8.65 3.98
N LEU A 108 15.06 9.43 2.98
CA LEU A 108 15.13 8.97 1.58
C LEU A 108 16.47 8.36 1.19
N SER A 109 17.47 8.38 2.07
CA SER A 109 18.84 7.93 1.77
C SER A 109 18.86 6.48 1.29
N ASN A 110 18.16 5.59 2.00
CA ASN A 110 17.93 4.20 1.59
C ASN A 110 16.50 3.84 1.93
N VAL A 111 15.76 3.31 0.95
CA VAL A 111 14.33 3.02 1.11
C VAL A 111 14.00 1.65 0.54
N LEU A 112 13.30 0.82 1.31
CA LEU A 112 12.55 -0.30 0.79
C LEU A 112 11.14 0.17 0.44
N PHE A 113 10.86 0.29 -0.85
CA PHE A 113 9.49 0.50 -1.32
C PHE A 113 8.78 -0.85 -1.43
N VAL A 114 7.63 -0.98 -0.77
CA VAL A 114 6.75 -2.15 -0.89
C VAL A 114 5.47 -1.71 -1.57
N PHE A 115 5.08 -2.41 -2.63
CA PHE A 115 3.92 -2.06 -3.44
C PHE A 115 2.77 -2.97 -3.07
N ALA A 116 1.64 -2.40 -2.64
CA ALA A 116 0.42 -3.14 -2.40
C ALA A 116 -0.71 -2.64 -3.30
N ASP A 117 -1.48 -3.58 -3.81
CA ASP A 117 -2.64 -3.29 -4.63
C ASP A 117 -3.66 -2.43 -3.86
N ARG A 118 -4.17 -1.39 -4.51
CA ARG A 118 -5.05 -0.40 -3.90
C ARG A 118 -6.38 -1.01 -3.46
N LEU A 119 -6.87 -1.97 -4.23
CA LEU A 119 -8.17 -2.61 -4.06
C LEU A 119 -8.11 -3.62 -2.91
N THR A 120 -7.19 -4.57 -3.00
CA THR A 120 -7.10 -5.76 -2.13
C THR A 120 -6.16 -5.60 -0.94
N ARG A 121 -5.21 -4.67 -1.03
CA ARG A 121 -4.11 -4.49 -0.05
C ARG A 121 -3.18 -5.70 0.05
N VAL A 122 -3.13 -6.51 -1.00
CA VAL A 122 -2.15 -7.58 -1.16
C VAL A 122 -0.86 -6.99 -1.73
N VAL A 123 0.28 -7.37 -1.15
CA VAL A 123 1.60 -6.96 -1.63
C VAL A 123 1.89 -7.58 -2.99
N LEU A 124 2.21 -6.75 -3.97
CA LEU A 124 2.55 -7.15 -5.34
C LEU A 124 4.05 -7.37 -5.53
N GLY A 125 4.88 -6.71 -4.73
CA GLY A 125 6.34 -6.79 -4.81
C GLY A 125 7.00 -5.63 -4.09
N HIS A 126 8.31 -5.50 -4.27
CA HIS A 126 9.13 -4.50 -3.59
C HIS A 126 10.25 -3.97 -4.48
N ARG A 127 10.90 -2.89 -4.05
CA ARG A 127 12.11 -2.38 -4.67
C ARG A 127 12.96 -1.62 -3.66
N PHE A 128 14.25 -1.95 -3.61
CA PHE A 128 15.23 -1.13 -2.91
C PHE A 128 15.61 0.08 -3.74
N PHE A 129 15.63 1.23 -3.09
CA PHE A 129 16.09 2.50 -3.63
C PHE A 129 17.20 3.07 -2.75
N HIS A 130 18.16 3.70 -3.39
CA HIS A 130 19.24 4.45 -2.76
C HIS A 130 19.32 5.82 -3.43
N LEU A 131 19.36 6.87 -2.62
CA LEU A 131 19.48 8.24 -3.10
C LEU A 131 20.91 8.55 -3.54
N GLY A 132 21.29 8.03 -4.71
CA GLY A 132 22.56 8.34 -5.35
C GLY A 132 22.63 9.77 -5.90
N ALA A 133 23.79 10.16 -6.43
CA ALA A 133 24.06 11.52 -6.90
C ALA A 133 23.01 12.03 -7.92
N ALA A 134 22.69 11.25 -8.94
CA ALA A 134 21.73 11.66 -9.97
C ALA A 134 20.31 11.89 -9.43
N SER A 135 19.82 10.98 -8.59
CA SER A 135 18.48 11.09 -7.97
C SER A 135 18.46 12.20 -6.90
N LEU A 136 19.56 12.41 -6.17
CA LEU A 136 19.73 13.54 -5.25
C LEU A 136 19.66 14.86 -6.02
N ASP A 137 20.45 15.03 -7.08
CA ASP A 137 20.44 16.24 -7.91
C ASP A 137 19.04 16.48 -8.50
N ALA A 138 18.34 15.41 -8.90
CA ALA A 138 16.99 15.50 -9.39
C ALA A 138 15.98 16.00 -8.35
N LEU A 139 16.00 15.41 -7.15
CA LEU A 139 15.11 15.83 -6.06
C LEU A 139 15.49 17.20 -5.49
N ALA A 140 16.78 17.51 -5.38
CA ALA A 140 17.29 18.78 -4.88
C ALA A 140 16.80 19.97 -5.73
N ARG A 141 16.55 19.79 -7.03
CA ARG A 141 15.90 20.84 -7.85
C ARG A 141 14.50 21.21 -7.36
N SER A 142 13.78 20.31 -6.68
CA SER A 142 12.47 20.60 -6.09
C SER A 142 12.55 21.59 -4.93
N TRP A 143 13.71 21.68 -4.30
CA TRP A 143 13.96 22.55 -3.14
C TRP A 143 13.61 24.01 -3.42
N THR A 144 14.09 24.52 -4.56
CA THR A 144 13.96 25.93 -4.96
C THR A 144 12.66 26.22 -5.70
N LEU A 145 11.85 25.21 -6.00
CA LEU A 145 10.60 25.38 -6.72
C LEU A 145 9.47 25.85 -5.80
N ASP A 146 8.74 26.86 -6.28
CA ASP A 146 7.45 27.23 -5.73
C ASP A 146 6.42 26.14 -6.11
N PRO A 147 5.79 25.47 -5.12
CA PRO A 147 4.83 24.41 -5.40
C PRO A 147 3.59 24.90 -6.16
N HIS A 148 3.26 26.20 -6.13
CA HIS A 148 2.12 26.76 -6.87
C HIS A 148 2.37 26.75 -8.40
N PHE A 149 3.63 26.80 -8.84
CA PHE A 149 3.99 26.94 -10.25
C PHE A 149 4.85 25.79 -10.79
N GLY A 150 5.75 25.22 -9.98
CA GLY A 150 6.83 24.36 -10.44
C GLY A 150 6.57 22.84 -10.46
N ARG A 151 5.44 22.37 -9.94
CA ARG A 151 5.13 20.93 -9.74
C ARG A 151 6.36 20.13 -9.21
N PRO A 152 6.86 20.48 -8.00
CA PRO A 152 8.04 19.85 -7.42
C PRO A 152 7.84 18.35 -7.18
N ASP A 153 8.94 17.60 -7.21
CA ASP A 153 8.96 16.16 -6.97
C ASP A 153 9.08 15.81 -5.48
N LEU A 154 9.78 16.64 -4.69
CA LEU A 154 9.71 16.63 -3.22
C LEU A 154 9.03 17.92 -2.76
N MET A 155 7.92 17.79 -2.05
CA MET A 155 7.06 18.94 -1.68
C MET A 155 6.59 18.85 -0.24
N VAL A 156 6.38 20.00 0.40
CA VAL A 156 5.70 20.07 1.69
C VAL A 156 4.23 20.37 1.46
N GLU A 157 3.37 19.57 2.04
CA GLU A 157 1.94 19.84 2.06
C GLU A 157 1.44 19.84 3.49
N SER A 158 0.60 20.83 3.80
CA SER A 158 -0.13 20.86 5.05
C SER A 158 -1.52 20.28 4.84
N ARG A 159 -1.89 19.36 5.73
CA ARG A 159 -3.27 18.87 5.80
C ARG A 159 -3.87 19.30 7.12
N GLU A 160 -5.09 19.81 7.05
CA GLU A 160 -5.90 20.10 8.22
C GLU A 160 -6.35 18.77 8.85
N GLY A 161 -6.02 18.60 10.12
CA GLY A 161 -6.44 17.49 10.96
C GLY A 161 -7.25 17.99 12.16
N PRO A 162 -7.82 17.06 12.96
CA PRO A 162 -8.56 17.41 14.17
C PRO A 162 -7.76 18.23 15.19
N GLU A 163 -6.44 18.05 15.18
CA GLU A 163 -5.47 18.71 16.08
C GLU A 163 -4.78 19.91 15.43
N GLY A 164 -5.25 20.34 14.25
CA GLY A 164 -4.68 21.46 13.49
C GLY A 164 -3.87 21.01 12.28
N MET A 165 -2.98 21.90 11.83
CA MET A 165 -2.17 21.70 10.62
C MET A 165 -0.97 20.80 10.88
N SER A 166 -0.88 19.67 10.18
CA SER A 166 0.29 18.78 10.18
C SER A 166 0.95 18.81 8.79
N PRO A 167 2.01 19.63 8.62
CA PRO A 167 2.79 19.68 7.39
C PRO A 167 3.77 18.50 7.30
N ALA A 168 3.79 17.85 6.13
CA ALA A 168 4.67 16.72 5.87
C ALA A 168 5.29 16.80 4.47
N TYR A 169 6.46 16.17 4.31
CA TYR A 169 7.10 15.95 3.02
C TYR A 169 6.39 14.84 2.25
N TYR A 170 6.20 15.08 0.95
CA TYR A 170 5.66 14.11 0.01
C TYR A 170 6.54 14.00 -1.22
N LEU A 171 6.74 12.78 -1.70
CA LEU A 171 7.27 12.51 -3.04
C LEU A 171 6.13 12.42 -4.06
N SER A 172 6.34 13.05 -5.21
CA SER A 172 5.38 13.03 -6.31
C SER A 172 5.29 11.64 -6.94
N ARG A 173 4.09 11.28 -7.40
CA ARG A 173 3.88 10.06 -8.19
C ARG A 173 4.69 10.07 -9.50
N ARG A 174 4.95 11.25 -10.07
CA ARG A 174 5.71 11.40 -11.32
C ARG A 174 7.14 10.95 -11.11
N TRP A 175 7.76 11.39 -10.02
CA TRP A 175 9.12 11.02 -9.68
C TRP A 175 9.27 9.51 -9.46
N LEU A 176 8.35 8.90 -8.70
CA LEU A 176 8.32 7.44 -8.51
C LEU A 176 8.31 6.67 -9.86
N SER A 177 7.55 7.16 -10.83
CA SER A 177 7.51 6.57 -12.18
C SER A 177 8.79 6.83 -12.98
N GLN A 178 9.39 8.03 -12.88
CA GLN A 178 10.60 8.40 -13.62
C GLN A 178 11.84 7.66 -13.15
N GLU A 179 11.97 7.43 -11.84
CA GLU A 179 13.01 6.58 -11.25
C GLU A 179 12.78 5.07 -11.52
N GLY A 180 11.70 4.75 -12.25
CA GLY A 180 11.34 3.38 -12.59
C GLY A 180 10.98 2.52 -11.38
N LEU A 181 10.62 3.12 -10.24
CA LEU A 181 10.44 2.39 -8.98
C LEU A 181 9.22 1.48 -8.98
N LEU A 182 8.23 1.77 -9.81
CA LEU A 182 7.04 0.94 -9.92
C LEU A 182 7.39 -0.43 -10.54
N PRO A 183 6.79 -1.53 -10.06
CA PRO A 183 7.01 -2.85 -10.62
C PRO A 183 6.81 -2.88 -12.15
N THR A 184 7.75 -3.51 -12.86
CA THR A 184 7.78 -3.58 -14.34
C THR A 184 6.92 -4.70 -14.92
N GLU A 185 6.32 -5.56 -14.08
CA GLU A 185 5.35 -6.58 -14.47
C GLU A 185 3.90 -6.23 -14.07
N PRO A 186 3.33 -5.13 -14.58
CA PRO A 186 2.01 -4.65 -14.17
C PRO A 186 0.85 -5.40 -14.84
N VAL A 187 1.14 -6.26 -15.83
CA VAL A 187 0.12 -6.93 -16.65
C VAL A 187 -0.43 -8.19 -15.98
N ARG A 188 0.35 -8.86 -15.12
CA ARG A 188 -0.10 -10.11 -14.46
C ARG A 188 -0.83 -9.85 -13.14
N PHE A 189 -0.49 -8.77 -12.42
CA PHE A 189 -0.97 -8.56 -11.05
C PHE A 189 -1.41 -7.13 -10.77
N GLY A 190 -2.47 -6.99 -9.99
CA GLY A 190 -3.07 -5.70 -9.60
C GLY A 190 -4.37 -5.40 -10.34
N TYR A 191 -5.25 -4.65 -9.67
CA TYR A 191 -6.58 -4.36 -10.16
C TYR A 191 -6.67 -2.93 -10.67
N ARG A 192 -7.53 -2.69 -11.66
CA ARG A 192 -7.97 -1.32 -11.95
C ARG A 192 -8.66 -0.74 -10.72
N PHE A 193 -8.60 0.57 -10.53
CA PHE A 193 -9.21 1.22 -9.38
C PHE A 193 -10.07 2.42 -9.79
N ASP A 194 -11.36 2.36 -9.45
CA ASP A 194 -12.30 3.47 -9.65
C ASP A 194 -12.45 4.26 -8.35
N ALA A 195 -11.72 5.38 -8.25
CA ALA A 195 -11.75 6.25 -7.08
C ALA A 195 -13.11 6.92 -6.87
N ASN A 196 -13.90 7.14 -7.92
CA ASN A 196 -15.21 7.78 -7.81
C ASN A 196 -16.23 6.81 -7.23
N TRP A 197 -16.28 5.58 -7.75
CA TRP A 197 -17.10 4.52 -7.16
C TRP A 197 -16.71 4.26 -5.70
N TRP A 198 -15.41 4.15 -5.41
CA TRP A 198 -14.92 3.93 -4.05
C TRP A 198 -15.33 5.04 -3.07
N ARG A 199 -15.33 6.30 -3.53
CA ARG A 199 -15.76 7.44 -2.72
C ARG A 199 -17.27 7.42 -2.50
N SER A 200 -18.04 7.15 -3.55
CA SER A 200 -19.50 7.09 -3.50
C SER A 200 -19.99 6.00 -2.56
N VAL A 201 -19.47 4.78 -2.67
CA VAL A 201 -19.86 3.66 -1.80
C VAL A 201 -19.48 3.92 -0.35
N ARG A 202 -18.31 4.54 -0.10
CA ARG A 202 -17.94 4.93 1.27
C ARG A 202 -18.86 6.01 1.83
N ALA A 203 -19.29 6.97 1.01
CA ALA A 203 -20.23 8.00 1.46
C ALA A 203 -21.59 7.41 1.87
N GLU A 204 -22.09 6.44 1.10
CA GLU A 204 -23.33 5.71 1.39
C GLU A 204 -23.24 4.89 2.70
N PHE A 205 -22.10 4.22 2.93
CA PHE A 205 -21.94 3.28 4.05
C PHE A 205 -21.07 3.84 5.19
N ALA A 206 -21.33 5.08 5.62
CA ALA A 206 -20.71 5.71 6.80
C ALA A 206 -19.17 5.65 6.82
N GLY A 207 -18.54 5.83 5.66
CA GLY A 207 -17.10 5.85 5.45
C GLY A 207 -16.43 4.47 5.40
N ARG A 208 -17.18 3.37 5.50
CA ARG A 208 -16.65 2.00 5.56
C ARG A 208 -16.20 1.51 4.18
N ASP A 209 -15.02 0.89 4.13
CA ASP A 209 -14.53 0.26 2.91
C ASP A 209 -15.48 -0.87 2.47
N PRO A 210 -15.74 -1.01 1.16
CA PRO A 210 -16.59 -2.08 0.64
C PRO A 210 -15.97 -3.45 0.89
N LEU A 211 -16.83 -4.47 0.90
CA LEU A 211 -16.45 -5.85 1.10
C LEU A 211 -16.09 -6.51 -0.22
N LEU A 212 -14.92 -7.14 -0.29
CA LEU A 212 -14.45 -7.85 -1.47
C LEU A 212 -14.86 -9.32 -1.42
N THR A 213 -15.32 -9.87 -2.52
CA THR A 213 -15.62 -11.30 -2.68
C THR A 213 -14.89 -11.83 -3.89
N LEU A 214 -14.31 -13.03 -3.79
CA LEU A 214 -13.65 -13.64 -4.93
C LEU A 214 -14.69 -14.25 -5.86
N ALA A 215 -14.60 -13.95 -7.16
CA ALA A 215 -15.40 -14.58 -8.19
C ALA A 215 -14.89 -16.01 -8.43
N ARG A 216 -15.45 -16.98 -7.69
CA ARG A 216 -15.16 -18.42 -7.82
C ARG A 216 -16.14 -19.16 -8.75
N VAL A 217 -16.89 -18.41 -9.56
CA VAL A 217 -17.88 -18.94 -10.50
C VAL A 217 -17.48 -18.49 -11.89
N ASP A 218 -17.32 -19.43 -12.82
CA ASP A 218 -16.78 -19.12 -14.15
C ASP A 218 -17.83 -18.47 -15.07
N HIS A 219 -19.13 -18.64 -14.76
CA HIS A 219 -20.25 -18.16 -15.55
C HIS A 219 -21.45 -17.73 -14.69
N GLY A 220 -22.29 -16.85 -15.23
CA GLY A 220 -23.52 -16.35 -14.60
C GLY A 220 -23.42 -14.90 -14.12
N GLU A 221 -24.34 -14.50 -13.25
CA GLU A 221 -24.39 -13.13 -12.70
C GLU A 221 -24.39 -13.12 -11.17
N GLN A 222 -24.16 -14.27 -10.54
CA GLN A 222 -24.39 -14.47 -9.12
C GLN A 222 -23.21 -15.20 -8.45
N ALA A 223 -22.82 -14.73 -7.26
CA ALA A 223 -21.85 -15.41 -6.41
C ALA A 223 -22.35 -15.45 -4.95
N PRO A 224 -22.01 -16.50 -4.19
CA PRO A 224 -22.30 -16.54 -2.76
C PRO A 224 -21.40 -15.57 -1.99
N CYS A 225 -21.98 -14.75 -1.12
CA CYS A 225 -21.22 -13.94 -0.18
C CYS A 225 -20.48 -14.87 0.82
N PRO A 226 -19.15 -14.74 0.99
CA PRO A 226 -18.39 -15.61 1.88
C PRO A 226 -18.71 -15.39 3.37
N ARG A 227 -19.40 -14.30 3.70
CA ARG A 227 -19.67 -13.88 5.08
C ARG A 227 -21.04 -14.32 5.58
N CYS A 228 -22.05 -14.28 4.72
CA CYS A 228 -23.44 -14.56 5.11
C CYS A 228 -24.15 -15.55 4.19
N ARG A 229 -23.44 -16.08 3.17
CA ARG A 229 -23.95 -17.01 2.14
C ARG A 229 -25.06 -16.44 1.24
N GLY A 230 -25.54 -15.23 1.47
CA GLY A 230 -26.51 -14.57 0.59
C GLY A 230 -25.95 -14.25 -0.80
N THR A 231 -26.84 -14.02 -1.75
CA THR A 231 -26.49 -13.82 -3.15
C THR A 231 -25.96 -12.41 -3.42
N LEU A 232 -24.79 -12.35 -4.06
CA LEU A 232 -24.23 -11.15 -4.69
C LEU A 232 -24.50 -11.19 -6.19
N ARG A 233 -25.06 -10.12 -6.74
CA ARG A 233 -25.24 -9.94 -8.18
C ARG A 233 -24.17 -9.00 -8.73
N ALA A 234 -23.49 -9.40 -9.79
CA ALA A 234 -22.46 -8.58 -10.45
C ALA A 234 -22.29 -8.99 -11.91
N ASP A 235 -21.76 -8.08 -12.72
CA ASP A 235 -21.34 -8.35 -14.10
C ASP A 235 -20.02 -9.14 -14.07
N LEU A 236 -20.09 -10.48 -14.19
CA LEU A 236 -18.91 -11.34 -14.17
C LEU A 236 -18.03 -11.16 -15.42
N SER A 237 -18.60 -10.76 -16.56
CA SER A 237 -17.81 -10.45 -17.77
C SER A 237 -16.86 -9.29 -17.47
N ARG A 238 -17.38 -8.23 -16.84
CA ARG A 238 -16.56 -7.13 -16.35
C ARG A 238 -15.56 -7.57 -15.29
N VAL A 239 -15.92 -8.46 -14.35
CA VAL A 239 -14.96 -8.96 -13.36
C VAL A 239 -13.75 -9.60 -14.03
N PHE A 240 -13.94 -10.43 -15.05
CA PHE A 240 -12.83 -11.12 -15.70
C PHE A 240 -12.05 -10.23 -16.69
N GLU A 241 -12.72 -9.30 -17.38
CA GLU A 241 -12.08 -8.33 -18.28
C GLU A 241 -11.28 -7.26 -17.52
N VAL A 242 -11.87 -6.67 -16.48
CA VAL A 242 -11.32 -5.51 -15.75
C VAL A 242 -10.60 -5.94 -14.46
N GLY A 243 -10.89 -7.15 -13.97
CA GLY A 243 -10.40 -7.68 -12.70
C GLY A 243 -11.39 -7.52 -11.55
N TRP A 244 -12.40 -6.65 -11.67
CA TRP A 244 -13.41 -6.48 -10.63
C TRP A 244 -14.67 -5.78 -11.14
N ALA A 245 -15.76 -5.91 -10.39
CA ALA A 245 -16.99 -5.16 -10.60
C ALA A 245 -17.69 -4.83 -9.27
N PRO A 246 -18.44 -3.72 -9.20
CA PRO A 246 -19.41 -3.50 -8.13
C PRO A 246 -20.39 -4.66 -8.04
N ALA A 247 -20.85 -4.97 -6.83
CA ALA A 247 -21.81 -6.04 -6.59
C ALA A 247 -23.00 -5.55 -5.74
N THR A 248 -24.20 -5.97 -6.11
CA THR A 248 -25.42 -5.74 -5.35
C THR A 248 -25.71 -6.95 -4.49
N HIS A 249 -25.83 -6.75 -3.18
CA HIS A 249 -26.21 -7.81 -2.26
C HIS A 249 -27.74 -7.92 -2.18
N ALA A 250 -28.33 -9.00 -2.73
CA ALA A 250 -29.79 -9.09 -2.91
C ALA A 250 -30.57 -9.24 -1.58
N MET A 251 -30.01 -9.96 -0.61
CA MET A 251 -30.57 -10.08 0.75
C MET A 251 -29.42 -10.14 1.77
N PRO A 252 -28.86 -8.99 2.19
CA PRO A 252 -27.76 -8.98 3.15
C PRO A 252 -28.24 -9.45 4.52
N LEU A 253 -27.71 -10.58 4.98
CA LEU A 253 -27.94 -11.07 6.33
C LEU A 253 -26.84 -10.52 7.27
N GLY A 254 -27.29 -9.96 8.40
CA GLY A 254 -26.44 -9.41 9.46
C GLY A 254 -25.85 -8.03 9.15
N GLU A 255 -25.48 -7.31 10.20
CA GLU A 255 -24.98 -5.93 10.13
C GLU A 255 -23.72 -5.78 9.30
N ARG A 256 -22.89 -6.83 9.22
CA ARG A 256 -21.63 -6.82 8.49
C ARG A 256 -21.82 -6.60 6.99
N CYS A 257 -22.84 -7.25 6.41
CA CYS A 257 -23.12 -7.16 4.98
C CYS A 257 -24.10 -6.04 4.64
N ALA A 258 -25.07 -5.75 5.51
CA ALA A 258 -26.09 -4.73 5.27
C ALA A 258 -25.55 -3.29 5.34
N LEU A 259 -24.46 -3.06 6.08
CA LEU A 259 -23.90 -1.74 6.31
C LEU A 259 -22.63 -1.45 5.50
N ARG A 260 -22.43 -2.15 4.38
CA ARG A 260 -21.28 -1.99 3.49
C ARG A 260 -21.65 -2.30 2.04
N GLY A 261 -21.07 -1.57 1.11
CA GLY A 261 -21.10 -1.96 -0.29
C GLY A 261 -20.26 -3.21 -0.56
N HIS A 262 -20.47 -3.83 -1.72
CA HIS A 262 -19.80 -5.07 -2.11
C HIS A 262 -19.15 -4.92 -3.48
N ALA A 263 -18.06 -5.66 -3.70
CA ALA A 263 -17.43 -5.82 -4.99
C ALA A 263 -16.98 -7.27 -5.18
N LEU A 264 -17.07 -7.76 -6.41
CA LEU A 264 -16.46 -9.02 -6.81
C LEU A 264 -15.12 -8.74 -7.50
N ILE A 265 -14.13 -9.58 -7.24
CA ILE A 265 -12.80 -9.50 -7.86
C ILE A 265 -12.40 -10.84 -8.47
N ASP A 266 -11.62 -10.81 -9.55
CA ASP A 266 -11.07 -11.99 -10.20
C ASP A 266 -9.85 -12.52 -9.41
N PRO A 267 -9.95 -13.67 -8.72
CA PRO A 267 -8.86 -14.19 -7.90
C PRO A 267 -7.58 -14.50 -8.70
N ARG A 268 -7.68 -14.71 -10.02
CA ARG A 268 -6.53 -15.03 -10.89
C ARG A 268 -5.56 -13.85 -11.05
N ARG A 269 -5.97 -12.65 -10.65
CA ARG A 269 -5.14 -11.44 -10.66
C ARG A 269 -4.39 -11.19 -9.36
N LEU A 270 -4.61 -12.03 -8.34
CA LEU A 270 -3.81 -12.01 -7.13
C LEU A 270 -2.41 -12.58 -7.43
N PRO A 271 -1.34 -11.99 -6.86
CA PRO A 271 -0.01 -12.56 -6.96
C PRO A 271 0.10 -13.87 -6.19
N GLU A 272 0.87 -14.80 -6.74
CA GLU A 272 1.21 -16.05 -6.08
C GLU A 272 1.89 -15.76 -4.73
N PRO A 273 1.33 -16.26 -3.62
CA PRO A 273 1.83 -15.96 -2.29
C PRO A 273 3.14 -16.70 -2.01
N ALA A 274 4.13 -15.98 -1.50
CA ALA A 274 5.44 -16.55 -1.17
C ALA A 274 5.49 -17.20 0.23
N ALA A 275 4.75 -16.66 1.20
CA ALA A 275 4.83 -17.07 2.62
C ALA A 275 3.51 -17.57 3.22
N CYS A 276 2.46 -17.69 2.41
CA CYS A 276 1.13 -18.13 2.84
C CYS A 276 0.48 -19.00 1.78
N SER A 277 -0.54 -19.78 2.15
CA SER A 277 -1.30 -20.54 1.14
C SER A 277 -2.29 -19.65 0.38
N ASP A 278 -2.70 -20.09 -0.81
CA ASP A 278 -3.79 -19.44 -1.55
C ASP A 278 -5.06 -19.31 -0.70
N GLU A 279 -5.37 -20.33 0.10
CA GLU A 279 -6.52 -20.30 1.00
C GLU A 279 -6.39 -19.18 2.06
N GLU A 280 -5.23 -19.04 2.68
CA GLU A 280 -4.96 -17.96 3.64
C GLU A 280 -5.09 -16.59 2.99
N GLN A 281 -4.52 -16.42 1.79
CA GLN A 281 -4.62 -15.18 1.01
C GLN A 281 -6.08 -14.86 0.69
N PHE A 282 -6.84 -15.83 0.21
CA PHE A 282 -8.24 -15.66 -0.19
C PHE A 282 -9.13 -15.31 1.00
N LEU A 283 -9.01 -16.04 2.11
CA LEU A 283 -9.74 -15.75 3.34
C LEU A 283 -9.40 -14.35 3.86
N ALA A 284 -8.14 -13.93 3.77
CA ALA A 284 -7.71 -12.61 4.21
C ALA A 284 -8.31 -11.47 3.36
N VAL A 285 -8.30 -11.61 2.03
CA VAL A 285 -8.90 -10.64 1.08
C VAL A 285 -10.41 -10.55 1.29
N GLU A 286 -11.08 -11.67 1.51
CA GLU A 286 -12.52 -11.71 1.86
C GLU A 286 -12.79 -11.27 3.32
N GLY A 287 -11.75 -10.97 4.09
CA GLY A 287 -11.87 -10.61 5.51
C GLY A 287 -12.49 -11.71 6.38
N ALA A 288 -12.40 -12.96 5.94
CA ALA A 288 -12.88 -14.15 6.64
C ALA A 288 -11.77 -14.84 7.45
N LEU A 289 -10.51 -14.40 7.35
CA LEU A 289 -9.41 -14.96 8.13
C LEU A 289 -9.63 -14.70 9.65
N PRO A 290 -9.71 -15.75 10.49
CA PRO A 290 -9.84 -15.62 11.94
C PRO A 290 -8.60 -14.97 12.58
N GLU A 291 -8.79 -14.26 13.69
CA GLU A 291 -7.70 -13.53 14.37
C GLU A 291 -6.57 -14.45 14.86
N HIS A 292 -6.90 -15.63 15.39
CA HIS A 292 -5.90 -16.62 15.82
C HIS A 292 -5.08 -17.23 14.67
N ARG A 293 -5.47 -17.01 13.41
CA ARG A 293 -4.72 -17.41 12.21
C ARG A 293 -3.90 -16.26 11.63
N ILE A 294 -3.86 -15.10 12.27
CA ILE A 294 -2.98 -13.99 11.87
C ILE A 294 -1.59 -14.27 12.45
N TRP A 295 -0.58 -14.24 11.58
CA TRP A 295 0.82 -14.52 11.90
C TRP A 295 1.71 -13.41 11.34
N ARG A 296 2.91 -13.29 11.89
CA ARG A 296 3.91 -12.32 11.47
C ARG A 296 4.87 -12.94 10.45
N LEU A 297 5.24 -12.20 9.41
CA LEU A 297 6.10 -12.73 8.34
C LEU A 297 7.50 -13.09 8.85
N ALA A 298 8.06 -12.27 9.74
CA ALA A 298 9.32 -12.53 10.41
C ALA A 298 9.35 -13.87 11.18
N ASP A 299 8.20 -14.41 11.60
CA ASP A 299 8.15 -15.71 12.29
C ASP A 299 8.25 -16.89 11.30
N ARG A 300 8.07 -16.64 9.99
CA ARG A 300 8.09 -17.65 8.92
C ARG A 300 9.31 -17.58 8.02
N VAL A 301 10.04 -16.46 8.03
CA VAL A 301 11.27 -16.26 7.27
C VAL A 301 12.45 -16.41 8.22
N ARG A 302 13.37 -17.33 7.90
CA ARG A 302 14.55 -17.55 8.73
C ARG A 302 15.52 -16.37 8.57
N GLU A 303 15.90 -15.78 9.69
CA GLU A 303 16.98 -14.80 9.75
C GLU A 303 18.31 -15.47 9.36
N PRO A 304 19.07 -14.89 8.39
CA PRO A 304 20.40 -15.38 8.04
C PRO A 304 21.41 -15.10 9.17
N GLU A 305 22.51 -15.86 9.21
CA GLU A 305 23.56 -15.68 10.23
C GLU A 305 24.33 -14.36 10.06
N ASP A 306 24.38 -13.83 8.83
CA ASP A 306 24.96 -12.55 8.48
C ASP A 306 23.93 -11.72 7.70
N HIS A 307 23.79 -10.45 8.05
CA HIS A 307 22.88 -9.51 7.39
C HIS A 307 23.52 -8.84 6.16
N GLY A 308 24.81 -9.09 5.91
CA GLY A 308 25.51 -8.65 4.69
C GLY A 308 25.57 -7.13 4.55
N HIS A 309 25.77 -6.44 5.68
CA HIS A 309 25.91 -4.98 5.74
C HIS A 309 27.19 -4.47 5.09
#